data_AF-A0A832THB8-F1
#
_entry.id   AF-A0A832THB8-F1
#
_cell.length_a   1.000
_cell.length_b   1.000
_cell.length_c   1.000
_cell.angle_alpha   90.00
_cell.angle_beta   90.00
_cell.angle_gamma   90.00
#
_symmetry.space_group_name_H-M   'P 1'
#
loop_
_entity.id
_entity.type
_entity.pdbx_description
1 polymer ?
#
loop_
_entity_poly.entity_id
_entity_poly.type
_entity_poly.pdbx_seq_one_letter_code
_entity_poly.pdbx_strand_id
1 'polypeptide(L)' 'MSFFPILFYTILPTIFLIAVIIIVYLGKIQPNLKIGIPILAAGVALIVVGILIANPPLSIIGFLIFVISLIFMPRRHRW' A
#
# COMPACT_ATOMS: atom_id res chain seq x y z
N MET A 1 -28.39 -7.23 -0.32
CA MET A 1 -27.12 -6.51 -0.03
C MET A 1 -26.43 -6.23 -1.35
N SER A 2 -26.00 -4.99 -1.61
CA SER A 2 -25.29 -4.68 -2.86
C SER A 2 -23.87 -5.26 -2.81
N PHE A 3 -23.40 -5.83 -3.91
CA PHE A 3 -22.04 -6.37 -4.04
C PHE A 3 -20.98 -5.26 -4.21
N PHE A 4 -21.42 -4.05 -4.54
CA PHE A 4 -20.57 -2.88 -4.78
C PHE A 4 -19.60 -2.55 -3.64
N PRO A 5 -20.02 -2.46 -2.35
CA PRO A 5 -19.10 -2.22 -1.24
C PRO A 5 -18.06 -3.34 -1.08
N ILE A 6 -18.44 -4.59 -1.27
CA ILE A 6 -17.50 -5.73 -1.15
C ILE A 6 -16.44 -5.63 -2.26
N LEU A 7 -16.85 -5.37 -3.51
CA LEU A 7 -15.91 -5.19 -4.61
C LEU A 7 -14.91 -4.04 -4.34
N PHE A 8 -15.40 -2.90 -3.86
CA PHE A 8 -14.59 -1.70 -3.72
C PHE A 8 -13.69 -1.72 -2.48
N TYR A 9 -14.21 -2.20 -1.34
CA TYR A 9 -13.50 -2.13 -0.05
C TYR A 9 -12.63 -3.35 0.26
N THR A 10 -12.86 -4.51 -0.36
CA THR A 10 -12.06 -5.71 -0.11
C THR A 10 -11.38 -6.27 -1.36
N ILE A 11 -12.09 -6.42 -2.48
CA ILE A 11 -11.50 -7.05 -3.67
C ILE A 11 -10.45 -6.14 -4.32
N LEU A 12 -10.77 -4.86 -4.51
CA LEU A 12 -9.87 -3.90 -5.18
C LEU A 12 -8.54 -3.67 -4.43
N PRO A 13 -8.51 -3.45 -3.10
CA PRO A 13 -7.26 -3.34 -2.36
C PRO A 13 -6.43 -4.63 -2.38
N THR A 14 -7.10 -5.79 -2.37
CA THR A 14 -6.42 -7.10 -2.42
C THR A 14 -5.74 -7.32 -3.76
N ILE A 15 -6.43 -7.04 -4.88
CA ILE A 15 -5.85 -7.13 -6.23
C ILE A 15 -4.66 -6.18 -6.35
N PHE A 16 -4.78 -4.96 -5.83
CA PHE A 16 -3.70 -3.99 -5.86
C PHE A 16 -2.47 -4.47 -5.07
N LEU A 17 -2.67 -5.02 -3.87
CA LEU A 17 -1.61 -5.65 -3.08
C LEU A 17 -0.90 -6.74 -3.87
N ILE A 18 -1.64 -7.66 -4.48
CA ILE A 18 -1.08 -8.76 -5.29
C ILE A 18 -0.27 -8.19 -6.46
N ALA A 19 -0.79 -7.20 -7.18
CA ALA A 19 -0.10 -6.56 -8.29
C ALA A 19 1.23 -5.93 -7.84
N VAL A 20 1.23 -5.22 -6.71
CA VAL A 20 2.45 -4.64 -6.15
C VAL A 20 3.44 -5.71 -5.73
N ILE A 21 3.01 -6.79 -5.07
CA ILE A 21 3.88 -7.93 -4.74
C ILE A 21 4.55 -8.50 -5.99
N ILE A 22 3.78 -8.67 -7.08
CA ILE A 22 4.33 -9.13 -8.37
C ILE A 22 5.37 -8.15 -8.91
N ILE A 23 5.10 -6.84 -8.87
CA ILE A 23 6.05 -5.80 -9.29
C ILE A 23 7.31 -5.81 -8.40
N VAL A 24 7.17 -5.97 -7.10
CA VAL A 24 8.28 -6.11 -6.15
C VAL A 24 9.06 -7.40 -6.39
N TYR A 25 8.44 -8.48 -6.84
CA TYR A 25 9.17 -9.72 -7.07
C TYR A 25 9.85 -9.76 -8.45
N LEU A 26 9.18 -9.29 -9.50
CA LEU A 26 9.64 -9.37 -10.89
C LEU A 26 10.41 -8.13 -11.35
N GLY A 27 10.05 -6.94 -10.87
CA GLY A 27 10.61 -5.68 -11.36
C GLY A 27 12.01 -5.45 -10.80
N LYS A 28 13.02 -5.20 -11.65
CA LYS A 28 14.40 -4.87 -11.23
C LYS A 28 14.54 -3.44 -10.65
N ILE A 29 13.56 -2.99 -9.87
CA ILE A 29 13.57 -1.67 -9.25
C ILE A 29 14.60 -1.71 -8.12
N GLN A 30 15.59 -0.82 -8.17
CA GLN A 30 16.59 -0.70 -7.12
C GLN A 30 15.91 -0.21 -5.83
N PRO A 31 16.13 -0.89 -4.69
CA PRO A 31 15.57 -0.44 -3.42
C PRO A 31 16.17 0.92 -3.04
N ASN A 32 15.30 1.87 -2.67
CA ASN A 32 15.70 3.20 -2.22
C ASN A 32 14.95 3.55 -0.93
N LEU A 33 15.57 3.19 0.20
CA LEU A 33 15.04 3.44 1.54
C LEU A 33 14.78 4.92 1.82
N LYS A 34 15.58 5.83 1.24
CA LYS A 34 15.42 7.28 1.44
C LYS A 34 14.09 7.80 0.89
N ILE A 35 13.54 7.12 -0.12
CA ILE A 35 12.25 7.44 -0.72
C ILE A 35 11.14 6.57 -0.11
N GLY A 36 11.42 5.29 0.14
CA GLY A 36 10.44 4.35 0.69
C GLY A 36 9.96 4.73 2.09
N ILE A 37 10.85 5.13 2.99
CA ILE A 37 10.49 5.46 4.39
C ILE A 37 9.54 6.68 4.48
N PRO A 38 9.81 7.82 3.82
CA PRO A 38 8.87 8.94 3.81
C PRO A 38 7.49 8.57 3.25
N ILE A 39 7.44 7.78 2.16
CA ILE A 39 6.18 7.36 1.55
C ILE A 39 5.41 6.41 2.50
N LEU A 40 6.12 5.48 3.15
CA LEU A 40 5.55 4.58 4.16
C LEU A 40 4.94 5.39 5.32
N ALA A 41 5.69 6.35 5.86
CA ALA A 41 5.24 7.20 6.96
C ALA A 41 4.01 8.04 6.58
N ALA A 42 3.99 8.61 5.37
CA ALA A 42 2.83 9.33 4.85
C ALA A 42 1.59 8.42 4.70
N GLY A 43 1.79 7.19 4.18
CA GLY A 43 0.73 6.19 4.07
C GLY A 43 0.13 5.82 5.43
N VAL A 44 0.98 5.54 6.42
CA VAL A 44 0.54 5.22 7.80
C VAL A 44 -0.19 6.41 8.42
N ALA A 45 0.32 7.63 8.28
CA ALA A 45 -0.33 8.82 8.80
C ALA A 45 -1.74 9.00 8.22
N LEU A 46 -1.91 8.78 6.91
CA LEU A 46 -3.22 8.85 6.24
C LEU A 46 -4.18 7.76 6.72
N ILE A 47 -3.70 6.53 6.97
CA ILE A 47 -4.51 5.46 7.56
C ILE A 47 -4.99 5.87 8.95
N VAL A 48 -4.08 6.33 9.81
CA VAL A 48 -4.41 6.73 11.19
C VAL A 48 -5.41 7.88 11.18
N VAL A 49 -5.17 8.93 10.39
CA VAL A 49 -6.09 10.07 10.26
C VAL A 49 -7.44 9.61 9.72
N GLY A 50 -7.48 8.77 8.69
CA GLY A 50 -8.72 8.24 8.11
C GLY A 50 -9.55 7.44 9.11
N ILE A 51 -8.91 6.67 9.98
CA ILE A 51 -9.59 5.96 11.07
C ILE A 51 -10.14 6.96 12.10
N LEU A 52 -9.34 7.95 12.53
CA LEU A 52 -9.74 8.93 13.55
C LEU A 52 -10.95 9.77 13.14
N ILE A 53 -11.08 10.11 11.86
CA ILE A 53 -12.21 10.90 11.34
C ILE A 53 -13.34 10.04 10.77
N ALA A 54 -13.29 8.71 10.96
CA ALA A 54 -14.25 7.75 10.40
C ALA A 54 -14.49 7.95 8.88
N ASN A 55 -13.42 8.16 8.11
CA ASN A 55 -13.44 8.34 6.67
C ASN A 55 -12.75 7.14 5.98
N PRO A 56 -13.53 6.08 5.63
CA PRO A 56 -12.97 4.87 5.02
C PRO A 56 -12.20 5.12 3.70
N PRO A 57 -12.66 6.00 2.78
CA PRO A 57 -11.89 6.35 1.59
C PRO A 57 -10.46 6.83 1.90
N LEU A 58 -10.30 7.68 2.93
CA LEU A 58 -8.98 8.21 3.29
C LEU A 58 -8.04 7.10 3.79
N SER A 59 -8.56 6.17 4.58
CA SER A 59 -7.81 5.01 5.06
C SER A 59 -7.38 4.08 3.92
N ILE A 60 -8.22 3.90 2.91
CA ILE A 60 -7.87 3.11 1.71
C ILE A 60 -6.76 3.78 0.92
N ILE A 61 -6.84 5.10 0.71
CA ILE A 61 -5.78 5.84 0.01
C ILE A 61 -4.45 5.69 0.77
N GLY A 62 -4.47 5.84 2.09
CA GLY A 62 -3.28 5.62 2.93
C GLY A 62 -2.72 4.20 2.80
N PHE A 63 -3.59 3.18 2.75
CA PHE A 63 -3.20 1.80 2.51
C PHE A 63 -2.55 1.60 1.13
N LEU A 64 -3.11 2.17 0.07
CA LEU A 64 -2.52 2.08 -1.27
C LEU A 64 -1.12 2.71 -1.32
N ILE A 65 -0.95 3.88 -0.69
CA ILE A 65 0.36 4.56 -0.58
C ILE A 65 1.35 3.71 0.23
N PHE A 66 0.90 3.13 1.34
CA PHE A 66 1.69 2.19 2.13
C PHE A 66 2.16 1.01 1.28
N VAL A 67 1.28 0.39 0.51
CA VAL A 67 1.61 -0.74 -0.35
C VAL A 67 2.62 -0.33 -1.44
N ILE A 68 2.46 0.83 -2.08
CA ILE A 68 3.43 1.36 -3.05
C ILE A 68 4.82 1.55 -2.42
N SER A 69 4.89 1.99 -1.17
CA SER A 69 6.18 2.20 -0.49
C SER A 69 7.03 0.92 -0.39
N LEU A 70 6.39 -0.25 -0.35
CA LEU A 70 7.07 -1.55 -0.30
C LEU A 70 7.92 -1.83 -1.54
N ILE A 71 7.62 -1.19 -2.68
CA ILE A 71 8.40 -1.30 -3.92
C ILE A 71 9.84 -0.83 -3.72
N PHE A 72 10.03 0.18 -2.87
CA PHE A 72 11.31 0.82 -2.60
C PHE A 72 12.05 0.22 -1.40
N MET A 73 11.42 -0.69 -0.66
CA MET A 73 12.05 -1.36 0.47
C MET A 73 13.03 -2.44 0.00
N PRO A 74 14.12 -2.68 0.75
CA PRO A 74 15.11 -3.69 0.41
C PRO A 74 14.47 -5.08 0.44
N ARG A 75 14.60 -5.79 -0.67
CA ARG A 75 14.14 -7.17 -0.83
C ARG A 75 15.28 -8.05 -0.35
N ARG A 76 15.15 -8.59 0.86
CA ARG A 76 16.09 -9.50 1.56
C ARG A 76 17.38 -9.80 0.76
N HIS A 77 18.46 -9.13 1.12
CA HIS A 77 19.80 -9.40 0.59
C HIS A 77 20.14 -10.86 0.95
N ARG A 78 20.32 -11.74 -0.05
CA ARG A 78 20.91 -13.06 0.19
C ARG A 78 22.31 -12.81 0.75
N TRP A 79 22.58 -13.39 1.92
CA TRP A 79 23.93 -13.63 2.39
C TRP A 79 24.41 -14.92 1.71
#